data_AF-A0A7W9CKM7-F1
#
_entry.id   AF-A0A7W9CKM7-F1
#
_cell.length_a   1.000
_cell.length_b   1.000
_cell.length_c   1.000
_cell.angle_alpha   90.00
_cell.angle_beta   90.00
_cell.angle_gamma   90.00
#
_symmetry.space_group_name_H-M   'P 1'
#
loop_
_entity.id
_entity.type
_entity.pdbx_description
1 polymer ?
#
loop_
_entity_poly.entity_id
_entity_poly.type
_entity_poly.pdbx_seq_one_letter_code
_entity_poly.pdbx_strand_id
1 'polypeptide(L)'
;MTNEPIFQPGRDGQGKPAALIAWVLYILSIPSANVLVLVGLVVAYAGRGSATGLARQHLDAQIVLFWSVFWWTIALWVLIAISVAMSFVLIGIPFLIVFWVLWFLLSVWFTVKSVIGLLNLVSDKPA
;
A
#
# COMPACT_ATOMS: atom_id res chain seq x y z
N MET A 1 -46.58 -13.54 10.48
CA MET A 1 -45.12 -13.57 10.34
C MET A 1 -44.76 -12.40 9.44
N THR A 2 -44.44 -11.25 10.04
CA THR A 2 -44.06 -10.03 9.31
C THR A 2 -42.61 -10.18 8.86
N ASN A 3 -42.40 -10.20 7.54
CA ASN A 3 -41.07 -10.11 6.93
C ASN A 3 -40.56 -8.68 7.12
N GLU A 4 -39.93 -8.40 8.25
CA GLU A 4 -39.17 -7.16 8.43
C GLU A 4 -37.88 -7.25 7.59
N PRO A 5 -37.58 -6.24 6.76
CA PRO A 5 -36.27 -6.15 6.13
C PRO A 5 -35.23 -5.90 7.22
N ILE A 6 -34.40 -6.90 7.49
CA ILE A 6 -33.29 -6.83 8.44
C ILE A 6 -32.24 -5.87 7.87
N PHE A 7 -32.28 -4.61 8.29
CA PHE A 7 -31.18 -3.66 8.09
C PHE A 7 -30.11 -3.91 9.16
N GLN A 8 -29.32 -4.98 9.00
CA GLN A 8 -28.11 -5.22 9.81
C GLN A 8 -26.97 -4.36 9.26
N PRO A 9 -26.48 -3.35 10.00
CA PRO A 9 -25.20 -2.71 9.69
C PRO A 9 -24.09 -3.72 9.96
N GLY A 10 -23.22 -3.99 8.99
CA GLY A 10 -22.12 -4.93 9.15
C GLY A 10 -22.38 -6.35 8.65
N ARG A 11 -22.94 -6.50 7.45
CA ARG A 11 -22.86 -7.78 6.73
C ARG A 11 -21.38 -8.09 6.47
N ASP A 12 -20.92 -9.31 6.75
CA ASP A 12 -19.52 -9.79 6.66
C ASP A 12 -18.83 -9.62 5.28
N GLY A 13 -19.48 -8.99 4.30
CA GLY A 13 -18.94 -8.59 3.00
C GLY A 13 -18.86 -7.08 2.75
N GLN A 14 -19.35 -6.21 3.64
CA GLN A 14 -19.27 -4.76 3.48
C GLN A 14 -17.82 -4.29 3.72
N GLY A 15 -17.13 -3.88 2.66
CA GLY A 15 -15.74 -3.43 2.67
C GLY A 15 -14.73 -4.40 2.05
N LYS A 16 -15.09 -5.69 1.90
CA LYS A 16 -14.25 -6.70 1.24
C LYS A 16 -13.89 -6.34 -0.22
N PRO A 17 -14.84 -5.85 -1.05
CA PRO A 17 -14.52 -5.41 -2.41
C PRO A 17 -13.56 -4.21 -2.43
N ALA A 18 -13.72 -3.25 -1.52
CA ALA A 18 -12.83 -2.09 -1.42
C ALA A 18 -11.41 -2.49 -1.02
N ALA A 19 -11.27 -3.41 -0.04
CA ALA A 19 -9.98 -3.96 0.36
C ALA A 19 -9.31 -4.74 -0.77
N LEU A 20 -10.08 -5.52 -1.55
CA LEU A 20 -9.60 -6.22 -2.75
C LEU A 20 -9.08 -5.25 -3.81
N ILE A 21 -9.88 -4.23 -4.15
CA ILE A 21 -9.51 -3.21 -5.14
C ILE A 21 -8.24 -2.49 -4.70
N ALA A 22 -8.13 -2.09 -3.43
CA ALA A 22 -6.95 -1.41 -2.92
C ALA A 22 -5.69 -2.29 -2.99
N TRP A 23 -5.76 -3.58 -2.66
CA TRP A 23 -4.63 -4.50 -2.83
C TRP A 23 -4.22 -4.67 -4.28
N VAL A 24 -5.18 -4.81 -5.20
CA VAL A 24 -4.91 -4.91 -6.65
C VAL A 24 -4.25 -3.63 -7.16
N LEU A 25 -4.75 -2.45 -6.76
CA LEU A 25 -4.19 -1.15 -7.16
C LEU A 25 -2.76 -0.95 -6.65
N TYR A 26 -2.44 -1.45 -5.45
CA TYR A 26 -1.07 -1.40 -4.94
C TYR A 26 -0.10 -2.24 -5.77
N ILE A 27 -0.49 -3.47 -6.12
CA ILE A 27 0.32 -4.34 -6.99
C ILE A 27 0.53 -3.70 -8.38
N LEU A 28 -0.52 -3.08 -8.93
CA LEU A 28 -0.46 -2.39 -10.22
C LEU A 28 0.29 -1.04 -10.18
N SER A 29 0.71 -0.58 -9.00
CA SER A 29 1.36 0.74 -8.86
C SER A 29 2.81 0.79 -9.38
N ILE A 30 3.49 -0.36 -9.43
CA ILE A 30 4.88 -0.48 -9.90
C ILE A 30 5.03 -0.09 -11.39
N PRO A 31 4.22 -0.64 -12.34
CA PRO A 31 4.30 -0.23 -13.74
C PRO A 31 3.76 1.19 -13.99
N SER A 32 3.05 1.79 -13.04
CA SER A 32 2.39 3.10 -13.19
C SER A 32 3.07 4.23 -12.42
N ALA A 33 4.36 4.09 -12.11
CA ALA A 33 5.14 5.11 -11.41
C ALA A 33 4.51 5.54 -10.07
N ASN A 34 4.00 4.59 -9.28
CA ASN A 34 3.37 4.80 -7.97
C ASN A 34 2.06 5.63 -7.98
N VAL A 35 1.53 6.03 -9.14
CA VAL A 35 0.31 6.86 -9.22
C VAL A 35 -0.92 6.09 -8.73
N LEU A 36 -1.04 4.81 -9.09
CA LEU A 36 -2.17 3.97 -8.67
C LEU A 36 -2.19 3.69 -7.17
N VAL A 37 -1.05 3.86 -6.49
CA VAL A 37 -0.94 3.69 -5.05
C VAL A 37 -1.75 4.78 -4.31
N LEU A 38 -1.80 6.00 -4.84
CA LEU A 38 -2.61 7.09 -4.27
C LEU A 38 -4.11 6.79 -4.42
N VAL A 39 -4.51 6.23 -5.57
CA VAL A 39 -5.90 5.80 -5.79
C VAL A 39 -6.28 4.68 -4.82
N GLY A 40 -5.40 3.68 -4.65
CA GLY A 40 -5.59 2.61 -3.67
C GLY A 40 -5.73 3.14 -2.23
N LEU A 41 -4.95 4.16 -1.86
CA LEU A 41 -5.06 4.81 -0.56
C LEU A 41 -6.40 5.53 -0.38
N VAL A 42 -6.87 6.27 -1.39
CA VAL A 42 -8.18 6.94 -1.37
C VAL A 42 -9.29 5.91 -1.19
N VAL A 43 -9.24 4.79 -1.92
CA VAL A 43 -10.18 3.68 -1.77
C VAL A 43 -10.12 3.10 -0.37
N ALA A 44 -8.92 2.94 0.20
CA ALA A 44 -8.74 2.42 1.55
C ALA A 44 -9.41 3.33 2.61
N TYR A 45 -9.16 4.65 2.54
CA TYR A 45 -9.81 5.61 3.45
C TYR A 45 -11.33 5.71 3.25
N ALA A 46 -11.80 5.68 1.99
CA ALA A 46 -13.23 5.73 1.68
C ALA A 46 -13.96 4.48 2.19
N GLY A 47 -13.37 3.29 2.03
CA GLY A 47 -13.93 2.02 2.50
C GLY A 47 -13.81 1.80 4.00
N ARG A 48 -12.84 2.45 4.66
CA ARG A 48 -12.57 2.27 6.10
C ARG A 48 -13.76 2.69 6.98
N GLY A 49 -14.46 3.75 6.59
CA GLY A 49 -15.56 4.31 7.39
C GLY A 49 -16.74 3.35 7.56
N SER A 50 -17.04 2.55 6.53
CA SER A 50 -18.17 1.62 6.50
C SER A 50 -17.80 0.17 6.77
N ALA A 51 -16.51 -0.18 6.76
CA ALA A 51 -16.04 -1.54 7.03
C ALA A 51 -16.00 -1.87 8.53
N THR A 52 -16.32 -3.12 8.88
CA THR A 52 -16.17 -3.70 10.22
C THR A 52 -15.45 -5.06 10.14
N GLY A 53 -14.94 -5.55 11.27
CA GLY A 53 -14.29 -6.86 11.36
C GLY A 53 -13.03 -6.99 10.48
N LEU A 54 -12.95 -8.09 9.72
CA LEU A 54 -11.78 -8.47 8.93
C LEU A 54 -11.45 -7.44 7.83
N ALA A 55 -12.45 -6.94 7.12
CA ALA A 55 -12.24 -5.97 6.05
C ALA A 55 -11.59 -4.67 6.56
N ARG A 56 -11.96 -4.23 7.78
CA ARG A 56 -11.37 -3.04 8.40
C ARG A 56 -9.89 -3.23 8.74
N GLN A 57 -9.51 -4.42 9.22
CA GLN A 57 -8.10 -4.73 9.52
C GLN A 57 -7.22 -4.67 8.27
N HIS A 58 -7.71 -5.18 7.14
CA HIS A 58 -6.99 -5.09 5.86
C HIS A 58 -6.86 -3.65 5.37
N LEU A 59 -7.92 -2.85 5.48
CA LEU A 59 -7.88 -1.43 5.10
C LEU A 59 -6.91 -0.63 6.00
N ASP A 60 -6.92 -0.89 7.30
CA ASP A 60 -5.96 -0.29 8.24
C ASP A 60 -4.51 -0.70 7.90
N ALA A 61 -4.27 -1.98 7.61
CA ALA A 61 -2.95 -2.49 7.22
C ALA A 61 -2.45 -1.85 5.91
N GLN A 62 -3.32 -1.67 4.91
CA GLN A 62 -3.00 -0.99 3.65
C GLN A 62 -2.62 0.48 3.86
N ILE A 63 -3.33 1.18 4.74
CA ILE A 63 -3.03 2.58 5.08
C ILE A 63 -1.67 2.68 5.76
N VAL A 64 -1.41 1.86 6.78
CA VAL A 64 -0.12 1.85 7.50
C VAL A 64 1.04 1.50 6.56
N LEU A 65 0.84 0.50 5.69
CA LEU A 65 1.84 0.06 4.72
C LEU A 65 2.17 1.17 3.72
N PHE A 66 1.16 1.89 3.22
CA PHE A 66 1.39 3.07 2.38
C PHE A 66 2.22 4.13 3.07
N TRP A 67 1.84 4.53 4.29
CA TRP A 67 2.57 5.56 5.02
C TRP A 67 4.02 5.16 5.30
N SER A 68 4.27 3.89 5.62
CA SER A 68 5.62 3.37 5.79
C SER A 68 6.45 3.52 4.52
N VAL A 69 5.94 3.06 3.37
CA VAL A 69 6.66 3.15 2.10
C VAL A 69 6.79 4.58 1.60
N PHE A 70 5.80 5.43 1.85
CA PHE A 70 5.84 6.85 1.51
C PHE A 70 7.00 7.57 2.20
N TRP A 71 7.14 7.42 3.52
CA TRP A 71 8.25 8.03 4.27
C TRP A 71 9.62 7.50 3.85
N TRP A 72 9.76 6.18 3.64
CA TRP A 72 11.00 5.60 3.13
C TRP A 72 11.36 6.08 1.73
N THR A 73 10.36 6.23 0.85
CA THR A 73 10.55 6.75 -0.50
C THR A 73 11.06 8.19 -0.45
N ILE A 74 10.46 9.06 0.37
CA ILE A 74 10.93 10.44 0.57
C ILE A 74 12.38 10.45 1.08
N ALA A 75 12.69 9.64 2.10
CA ALA A 75 14.04 9.59 2.65
C ALA A 75 15.08 9.17 1.59
N LEU A 76 14.77 8.15 0.77
CA LEU A 76 15.64 7.71 -0.31
C LEU A 76 15.81 8.77 -1.40
N TRP A 77 14.74 9.48 -1.78
CA TRP A 77 14.85 10.58 -2.74
C TRP A 77 15.73 11.72 -2.23
N VAL A 78 15.64 12.06 -0.94
CA VAL A 78 16.52 13.05 -0.31
C VAL A 78 17.98 12.57 -0.33
N LEU A 79 18.25 11.32 0.02
CA LEU A 79 19.59 10.72 -0.02
C LEU A 79 20.16 10.68 -1.44
N ILE A 80 19.34 10.34 -2.44
CA ILE A 80 19.72 10.38 -3.86
C ILE A 80 20.06 11.82 -4.26
N ALA A 81 19.24 12.81 -3.92
CA ALA A 81 19.51 14.21 -4.27
C ALA A 81 20.83 14.72 -3.66
N ILE A 82 21.10 14.39 -2.39
CA ILE A 82 22.38 14.70 -1.73
C ILE A 82 23.54 14.00 -2.46
N SER A 83 23.35 12.73 -2.84
CA SER A 83 24.38 11.95 -3.56
C SER A 83 24.65 12.47 -4.96
N VAL A 84 23.63 12.96 -5.68
CA VAL A 84 23.80 13.65 -6.96
C VAL A 84 24.65 14.91 -6.76
N ALA A 85 24.37 15.71 -5.73
CA ALA A 85 25.18 16.90 -5.42
C ALA A 85 26.65 16.54 -5.08
N MET A 86 26.88 15.43 -4.36
CA MET A 86 28.25 14.94 -4.10
C MET A 86 28.90 14.25 -5.32
N SER A 87 28.12 13.84 -6.32
CA SER A 87 28.65 13.20 -7.53
C SER A 87 29.45 14.16 -8.42
N PHE A 88 29.27 15.46 -8.26
CA PHE A 88 30.11 16.49 -8.90
C PHE A 88 31.59 16.38 -8.48
N VAL A 89 31.89 15.72 -7.35
CA VAL A 89 33.26 15.43 -6.86
C VAL A 89 33.66 13.97 -7.16
N LEU A 90 32.96 13.27 -8.07
CA LEU A 90 33.09 11.83 -8.39
C LEU A 90 32.87 10.83 -7.23
N ILE A 91 32.78 11.29 -5.99
CA ILE A 91 32.58 10.43 -4.79
C ILE A 91 31.12 9.98 -4.65
N GLY A 92 30.16 10.67 -5.25
CA GLY A 92 28.73 10.36 -5.12
C GLY A 92 28.21 9.18 -5.95
N ILE A 93 28.95 8.70 -6.97
CA ILE A 93 28.48 7.63 -7.87
C ILE A 93 28.23 6.29 -7.13
N PRO A 94 29.14 5.80 -6.26
CA PRO A 94 28.87 4.58 -5.48
C PRO A 94 27.64 4.70 -4.59
N PHE A 95 27.44 5.87 -3.96
CA PHE A 95 26.27 6.14 -3.12
C PHE A 95 24.98 6.17 -3.92
N LEU A 96 24.99 6.76 -5.12
CA LEU A 96 23.83 6.74 -6.02
C LEU A 96 23.40 5.33 -6.36
N ILE A 97 24.34 4.44 -6.69
CA ILE A 97 24.04 3.03 -7.00
C ILE A 97 23.41 2.34 -5.77
N VAL A 98 23.98 2.54 -4.57
CA VAL A 98 23.45 1.96 -3.33
C VAL A 98 22.01 2.44 -3.07
N PHE A 99 21.75 3.74 -3.19
CA PHE A 99 20.40 4.27 -2.96
C PHE A 99 19.39 3.82 -4.02
N TRP A 100 19.83 3.63 -5.27
CA TRP A 100 19.01 3.04 -6.32
C TRP A 100 18.64 1.59 -6.02
N VAL A 101 19.59 0.79 -5.56
CA VAL A 101 19.35 -0.61 -5.14
C VAL A 101 18.41 -0.65 -3.94
N LEU A 102 18.60 0.22 -2.95
CA LEU A 102 17.68 0.33 -1.81
C LEU A 102 16.27 0.71 -2.23
N TRP A 103 16.12 1.64 -3.18
CA TRP A 103 14.83 2.00 -3.74
C TRP A 103 14.15 0.82 -4.46
N PHE A 104 14.92 0.06 -5.23
CA PHE A 104 14.42 -1.16 -5.86
C PHE A 104 13.98 -2.22 -4.82
N LEU A 105 14.78 -2.45 -3.79
CA LEU A 105 14.43 -3.36 -2.69
C LEU A 105 13.16 -2.93 -1.94
N LEU A 106 12.98 -1.63 -1.71
CA LEU A 106 11.76 -1.07 -1.12
C LEU A 106 10.53 -1.38 -1.98
N SER A 107 10.64 -1.23 -3.30
CA SER A 107 9.57 -1.55 -4.25
C SER A 107 9.22 -3.04 -4.23
N VAL A 108 10.22 -3.92 -4.25
CA VAL A 108 10.02 -5.37 -4.13
C VAL A 108 9.34 -5.73 -2.81
N TRP A 109 9.81 -5.18 -1.68
CA TRP A 109 9.22 -5.40 -0.36
C TRP A 109 7.74 -4.97 -0.30
N PHE A 110 7.44 -3.76 -0.79
CA PHE A 110 6.08 -3.24 -0.89
C PHE A 110 5.16 -4.20 -1.68
N THR A 111 5.68 -4.72 -2.79
CA THR A 111 4.96 -5.65 -3.66
C THR A 111 4.68 -6.97 -2.96
N VAL A 112 5.70 -7.57 -2.34
CA VAL A 112 5.57 -8.82 -1.60
C VAL A 112 4.53 -8.68 -0.49
N LYS A 113 4.60 -7.60 0.30
CA LYS A 113 3.61 -7.33 1.35
C LYS A 113 2.21 -7.12 0.76
N SER A 114 2.11 -6.51 -0.41
CA SER A 114 0.82 -6.31 -1.09
C SER A 114 0.19 -7.60 -1.61
N VAL A 115 1.01 -8.50 -2.16
CA VAL A 115 0.57 -9.84 -2.58
C VAL A 115 0.16 -10.68 -1.38
N ILE A 116 0.94 -10.67 -0.29
CA ILE A 116 0.60 -11.42 0.93
C ILE A 116 -0.72 -10.90 1.52
N GLY A 117 -0.90 -9.58 1.61
CA GLY A 117 -2.14 -8.99 2.09
C GLY A 117 -3.35 -9.37 1.24
N LEU A 118 -3.20 -9.38 -0.09
CA LEU A 118 -4.23 -9.84 -1.02
C LEU A 118 -4.58 -11.32 -0.78
N LEU A 119 -3.57 -12.19 -0.67
CA LEU A 119 -3.76 -13.62 -0.43
C LEU A 119 -4.44 -13.89 0.91
N ASN A 120 -4.07 -13.14 1.96
CA ASN A 120 -4.70 -13.22 3.27
C ASN A 120 -6.17 -12.82 3.21
N LEU A 121 -6.50 -11.74 2.49
CA LEU A 121 -7.89 -11.30 2.30
C LEU A 121 -8.74 -12.32 1.53
N VAL A 122 -8.19 -12.93 0.48
CA VAL A 122 -8.87 -13.99 -0.31
C VAL A 122 -9.05 -15.26 0.53
N SER A 123 -8.14 -15.53 1.46
CA SER A 123 -8.18 -16.68 2.37
C SER A 123 -8.99 -16.44 3.65
N ASP A 124 -9.69 -15.31 3.77
CA ASP A 124 -10.40 -14.89 5.00
C ASP A 124 -9.53 -14.89 6.26
N LYS A 125 -8.22 -14.62 6.09
CA LYS A 125 -7.24 -14.50 7.17
C LYS A 125 -6.97 -13.04 7.54
N PRO A 126 -6.61 -12.77 8.81
CA PRO A 126 -6.18 -11.43 9.23
C PRO A 126 -4.94 -10.98 8.43
N ALA A 127 -4.82 -9.66 8.26
CA ALA A 127 -3.84 -9.00 7.39
C ALA A 127 -2.39 -9.18 7.85
#